data_AF-A0A1G8TAA5-F1
#
_entry.id   AF-A0A1G8TAA5-F1
#
_cell.length_a   1.000
_cell.length_b   1.000
_cell.length_c   1.000
_cell.angle_alpha   90.00
_cell.angle_beta   90.00
_cell.angle_gamma   90.00
#
_symmetry.space_group_name_H-M   'P 1'
#
loop_
_entity.id
_entity.type
_entity.pdbx_description
1 polymer ?
#
loop_
_entity_poly.entity_id
_entity_poly.type
_entity_poly.pdbx_seq_one_letter_code
_entity_poly.pdbx_strand_id
1 'polypeptide(L)'
;MSENNVWYLPGPFHRYEGDVKAQAKKAGLIIVDANVTDSRDGAAEKTPTAKLKPEWSAKSEKTGPETDPKKMNVEDLRAWLTSKGIEYDANALKPDLQALIPAE
;
A
#
# COMPACT_ATOMS: atom_id res chain seq x y z
N MET A 1 -23.73 9.99 21.10
CA MET A 1 -23.31 8.63 20.69
C MET A 1 -22.39 8.85 19.52
N SER A 2 -21.21 8.23 19.45
CA SER A 2 -20.30 8.54 18.34
C SER A 2 -20.93 8.10 17.01
N GLU A 3 -21.53 9.05 16.28
CA GLU A 3 -22.26 8.87 15.01
C GLU A 3 -21.32 8.65 13.81
N ASN A 4 -20.05 8.40 14.10
CA ASN A 4 -18.98 8.20 13.14
C ASN A 4 -18.90 6.74 12.70
N ASN A 5 -19.82 6.34 11.82
CA ASN A 5 -19.91 4.98 11.28
C ASN A 5 -19.80 4.95 9.74
N VAL A 6 -19.47 6.08 9.11
CA VAL A 6 -19.37 6.18 7.67
C VAL A 6 -17.96 5.84 7.22
N TRP A 7 -17.82 4.75 6.47
CA TRP A 7 -16.58 4.42 5.80
C TRP A 7 -16.57 5.07 4.41
N TYR A 8 -15.92 6.22 4.34
CA TYR A 8 -15.64 6.89 3.08
C TYR A 8 -14.57 6.13 2.32
N LEU A 9 -14.95 5.50 1.23
CA LEU A 9 -14.03 4.76 0.38
C LEU A 9 -14.11 5.32 -1.04
N PRO A 10 -13.00 5.82 -1.62
CA PRO A 10 -13.02 6.37 -2.97
C PRO A 10 -13.24 5.24 -3.97
N GLY A 11 -14.33 5.31 -4.72
CA GLY A 11 -14.61 4.40 -5.81
C GLY A 11 -13.62 4.57 -6.97
N PRO A 12 -13.58 3.58 -7.88
CA PRO A 12 -14.52 2.47 -8.03
C PRO A 12 -14.26 1.26 -7.12
N PHE A 13 -15.30 0.79 -6.44
CA PHE A 13 -15.23 -0.32 -5.47
C PHE A 13 -14.76 -1.66 -6.07
N HIS A 14 -14.87 -1.84 -7.39
CA HIS A 14 -14.38 -3.03 -8.09
C HIS A 14 -12.85 -3.11 -8.19
N ARG A 15 -12.14 -2.03 -7.83
CA ARG A 15 -10.66 -1.99 -7.78
C ARG A 15 -10.10 -2.58 -6.50
N TYR A 16 -10.93 -2.81 -5.48
CA TYR A 16 -10.49 -3.37 -4.21
C TYR A 16 -10.45 -4.90 -4.26
N GLU A 17 -9.47 -5.46 -3.56
CA GLU A 17 -9.30 -6.89 -3.34
C GLU A 17 -10.22 -7.31 -2.19
N GLY A 18 -11.16 -8.20 -2.49
CA GLY A 18 -12.15 -8.70 -1.54
C GLY A 18 -13.44 -7.87 -1.46
N ASP A 19 -14.40 -8.39 -0.71
CA ASP A 19 -15.71 -7.77 -0.54
C ASP A 19 -15.65 -6.58 0.43
N VAL A 20 -15.40 -5.39 -0.12
CA VAL A 20 -15.49 -4.11 0.62
C VAL A 20 -16.84 -4.00 1.35
N LYS A 21 -17.94 -4.36 0.68
CA LYS A 21 -19.29 -4.35 1.27
C LYS A 21 -19.41 -5.31 2.46
N ALA A 22 -18.77 -6.47 2.40
CA ALA A 22 -18.72 -7.40 3.52
C ALA A 22 -17.85 -6.86 4.66
N GLN A 23 -16.74 -6.19 4.34
CA GLN A 23 -15.84 -5.60 5.32
C GLN A 23 -16.52 -4.47 6.12
N ALA A 24 -17.28 -3.62 5.43
CA ALA A 24 -18.10 -2.59 6.07
C ALA A 24 -19.20 -3.21 6.94
N LYS A 25 -19.97 -4.16 6.39
CA LYS A 25 -21.03 -4.85 7.13
C LYS A 25 -20.50 -5.59 8.36
N LYS A 26 -19.31 -6.20 8.27
CA LYS A 26 -18.64 -6.90 9.38
C LYS A 26 -18.22 -5.93 10.49
N ALA A 27 -17.77 -4.73 10.12
CA ALA A 27 -17.42 -3.67 11.05
C ALA A 27 -18.63 -2.83 11.50
N GLY A 28 -19.82 -3.10 10.95
CA GLY A 28 -21.03 -2.30 11.20
C GLY A 28 -21.07 -0.97 10.46
N LEU A 29 -20.11 -0.67 9.58
CA LEU A 29 -19.90 0.62 8.91
C LEU A 29 -20.76 0.78 7.64
N ILE A 30 -21.13 2.02 7.32
CA ILE A 30 -21.84 2.40 6.08
C ILE A 30 -20.82 2.87 5.05
N ILE A 31 -20.75 2.21 3.89
CA ILE A 31 -19.85 2.65 2.80
C ILE A 31 -20.50 3.81 2.06
N VAL A 32 -19.77 4.92 1.98
CA VAL A 32 -20.11 6.05 1.12
C VAL A 32 -18.94 6.30 0.18
N ASP A 33 -19.23 6.56 -1.10
CA ASP A 33 -18.18 6.93 -2.04
C ASP A 33 -17.62 8.30 -1.67
N ALA A 34 -16.30 8.38 -1.53
CA ALA A 34 -15.64 9.61 -1.09
C ALA A 34 -15.62 10.71 -2.16
N ASN A 35 -15.98 10.42 -3.42
CA ASN A 35 -16.03 11.41 -4.51
C ASN A 35 -17.39 12.10 -4.63
N VAL A 36 -18.47 11.50 -4.12
CA VAL A 36 -19.82 12.10 -4.10
C VAL A 36 -20.08 12.97 -2.86
N THR A 37 -19.16 13.02 -1.91
CA THR A 37 -19.29 13.81 -0.70
C THR A 37 -18.08 14.74 -0.52
N ASP A 38 -18.35 16.04 -0.48
CA ASP A 38 -17.31 17.06 -0.24
C ASP A 38 -16.86 17.08 1.24
N SER A 39 -17.75 16.62 2.13
CA SER A 39 -17.53 16.59 3.58
C SER A 39 -17.45 15.16 4.09
N ARG A 40 -16.37 14.82 4.79
CA ARG A 40 -16.18 13.52 5.47
C ARG A 40 -16.77 13.54 6.88
N ASP A 41 -17.92 14.20 7.03
CA ASP A 41 -18.61 14.28 8.32
C ASP A 41 -19.13 12.89 8.70
N GLY A 42 -18.99 12.49 9.97
CA GLY A 42 -19.32 11.13 10.42
C GLY A 42 -18.36 10.03 9.92
N ALA A 43 -17.16 10.37 9.46
CA ALA A 43 -16.15 9.39 9.07
C ALA A 43 -15.80 8.47 10.24
N ALA A 44 -15.87 7.16 10.03
CA ALA A 44 -15.53 6.17 11.04
C ALA A 44 -14.06 6.28 11.44
N GLU A 45 -13.80 6.35 12.75
CA GLU A 45 -12.42 6.39 13.26
C GLU A 45 -11.69 5.06 13.03
N LYS A 46 -12.45 3.95 12.97
CA LYS A 46 -11.91 2.61 12.72
C LYS A 46 -12.41 2.07 11.39
N THR A 47 -11.83 2.56 10.30
CA THR A 47 -12.05 1.98 8.98
C THR A 47 -11.16 0.76 8.76
N PRO A 48 -11.71 -0.33 8.22
CA PRO A 48 -10.91 -1.49 7.87
C PRO A 48 -10.07 -1.22 6.60
N THR A 49 -8.80 -1.62 6.61
CA THR A 49 -7.88 -1.41 5.48
C THR A 49 -8.33 -2.24 4.28
N ALA A 50 -9.01 -1.61 3.32
CA ALA A 50 -9.28 -2.24 2.03
C ALA A 50 -8.01 -2.22 1.18
N LYS A 51 -7.47 -3.40 0.86
CA LYS A 51 -6.37 -3.53 -0.09
C LYS A 51 -6.91 -3.37 -1.51
N LEU A 52 -6.28 -2.52 -2.31
CA LEU A 52 -6.56 -2.40 -3.74
C LEU A 52 -5.89 -3.55 -4.51
N LYS A 53 -6.55 -4.05 -5.56
CA LYS A 53 -5.95 -5.03 -6.49
C LYS A 53 -4.65 -4.43 -7.05
N PRO A 54 -3.56 -5.20 -7.11
CA PRO A 54 -2.24 -4.70 -7.54
C PRO A 54 -2.27 -4.06 -8.93
N GLU A 55 -3.17 -4.51 -9.81
CA GLU A 55 -3.39 -3.95 -11.16
C GLU A 55 -3.90 -2.48 -11.15
N TRP A 56 -4.56 -2.03 -10.07
CA TRP A 56 -4.96 -0.63 -9.86
C TRP A 56 -4.15 0.10 -8.78
N SER A 57 -3.45 -0.62 -7.91
CA SER A 57 -2.53 -0.05 -6.90
C SER A 57 -1.30 0.62 -7.50
N ALA A 58 -0.96 0.36 -8.77
CA ALA A 58 0.15 1.01 -9.45
C ALA A 58 0.00 2.54 -9.59
N LYS A 59 -1.14 3.13 -9.20
CA LYS A 59 -1.36 4.59 -9.23
C LYS A 59 -1.60 5.25 -7.86
N SER A 60 -1.55 4.50 -6.75
CA SER A 60 -1.57 5.10 -5.41
C SER A 60 -0.30 4.72 -4.67
N GLU A 61 0.73 5.52 -4.86
CA GLU A 61 1.90 5.56 -4.01
C GLU A 61 1.50 5.80 -2.55
N LYS A 62 2.24 5.14 -1.64
CA LYS A 62 2.29 5.27 -0.16
C LYS A 62 1.52 4.23 0.65
N THR A 63 2.19 3.09 0.86
CA THR A 63 2.41 2.60 2.23
C THR A 63 3.91 2.35 2.46
N GLY A 64 4.58 3.37 2.99
CA GLY A 64 5.96 3.35 3.45
C GLY A 64 7.02 3.44 2.34
N PRO A 65 8.15 4.15 2.56
CA PRO A 65 9.36 3.71 1.90
C PRO A 65 9.57 2.27 2.39
N GLU A 66 9.45 1.28 1.52
CA GLU A 66 10.04 -0.02 1.82
C GLU A 66 11.56 0.22 1.83
N THR A 67 12.06 0.72 2.95
CA THR A 67 13.49 0.87 3.27
C THR A 67 14.16 -0.49 3.43
N ASP A 68 13.43 -1.57 3.16
CA ASP A 68 13.95 -2.91 3.01
C ASP A 68 14.59 -3.05 1.63
N PRO A 69 15.93 -2.98 1.51
CA PRO A 69 16.61 -3.26 0.25
C PRO A 69 16.24 -4.65 -0.30
N LYS A 70 15.75 -5.60 0.52
CA LYS A 70 15.19 -6.89 0.05
C LYS A 70 13.95 -6.80 -0.85
N LYS A 71 13.24 -5.67 -0.87
CA LYS A 71 12.05 -5.47 -1.71
C LYS A 71 12.28 -4.47 -2.84
N MET A 72 13.43 -3.82 -2.87
CA MET A 72 13.80 -2.87 -3.93
C MET A 72 13.96 -3.56 -5.29
N ASN A 73 13.75 -2.80 -6.36
CA ASN A 73 14.00 -3.29 -7.72
C ASN A 73 15.51 -3.40 -8.00
N VAL A 74 15.92 -4.06 -9.09
CA VAL A 74 17.34 -4.23 -9.44
C VAL A 74 18.07 -2.88 -9.53
N GLU A 75 17.42 -1.85 -10.08
CA GLU A 75 18.01 -0.52 -10.25
C GLU A 75 18.22 0.18 -8.90
N ASP A 76 17.25 0.11 -7.99
CA ASP A 76 17.36 0.63 -6.63
C ASP A 76 18.39 -0.14 -5.79
N LEU A 77 18.44 -1.48 -5.93
CA LEU A 77 19.44 -2.32 -5.27
C LEU A 77 20.86 -1.90 -5.64
N ARG A 78 21.11 -1.66 -6.94
CA ARG A 78 22.40 -1.19 -7.45
C ARG A 78 22.76 0.16 -6.88
N ALA A 79 21.82 1.11 -6.89
CA ALA A 79 22.03 2.43 -6.32
C ALA A 79 22.30 2.37 -4.80
N TRP A 80 21.59 1.49 -4.09
CA TRP A 80 21.75 1.30 -2.64
C TRP A 80 23.09 0.65 -2.29
N LEU A 81 23.48 -0.41 -3.00
CA LEU A 81 24.79 -1.06 -2.83
C LEU A 81 25.92 -0.08 -3.16
N THR A 82 25.82 0.67 -4.27
CA THR A 82 26.78 1.74 -4.62
C THR A 82 26.82 2.81 -3.53
N SER A 83 25.68 3.24 -3.01
CA SER A 83 25.60 4.26 -1.95
C SER A 83 26.18 3.78 -0.61
N LYS A 84 26.11 2.48 -0.33
CA LYS A 84 26.73 1.85 0.85
C LYS A 84 28.21 1.50 0.62
N GLY A 85 28.71 1.66 -0.61
CA GLY A 85 30.07 1.27 -0.98
C GLY A 85 30.27 -0.24 -1.09
N ILE A 86 29.20 -0.99 -1.32
CA ILE A 86 29.22 -2.43 -1.53
C ILE A 86 29.43 -2.69 -3.02
N GLU A 87 30.55 -3.34 -3.36
CA GLU A 87 30.77 -3.82 -4.71
C GLU A 87 29.79 -4.94 -5.04
N TYR A 88 29.18 -4.84 -6.23
CA TYR A 88 28.29 -5.84 -6.75
C TYR A 88 28.61 -6.10 -8.21
N ASP A 89 28.33 -7.32 -8.66
CA ASP A 89 28.52 -7.68 -10.06
C ASP A 89 27.48 -6.97 -10.94
N ALA A 90 27.92 -6.28 -11.99
CA ALA A 90 27.00 -5.66 -12.96
C ALA A 90 26.13 -6.69 -13.71
N ASN A 91 26.55 -7.96 -13.70
CA ASN A 91 25.81 -9.10 -14.24
C ASN A 91 25.06 -9.89 -13.14
N ALA A 92 25.15 -9.49 -11.87
CA ALA A 92 24.42 -10.12 -10.78
C ALA A 92 22.91 -9.96 -10.99
N LEU A 93 22.21 -11.08 -10.79
CA LEU A 93 20.76 -11.11 -10.84
C LEU A 93 20.19 -10.51 -9.55
N LYS A 94 18.91 -10.13 -9.59
CA LYS A 94 18.16 -9.59 -8.45
C LYS A 94 18.38 -10.34 -7.12
N PRO A 95 18.34 -11.70 -7.06
CA PRO A 95 18.61 -12.42 -5.81
C PRO A 95 20.06 -12.30 -5.31
N ASP A 96 21.03 -12.10 -6.21
CA ASP A 96 22.45 -12.03 -5.90
C ASP A 96 22.81 -10.64 -5.35
N LEU A 97 22.32 -9.57 -6.00
CA LEU A 97 22.36 -8.21 -5.47
C LEU A 97 21.69 -8.10 -4.10
N GLN A 98 20.60 -8.85 -3.91
CA GLN A 98 19.87 -8.89 -2.64
C GLN A 98 20.59 -9.68 -1.54
N ALA A 99 21.45 -10.64 -1.91
CA ALA A 99 22.29 -11.38 -0.97
C ALA A 99 23.47 -10.55 -0.46
N LEU A 100 23.92 -9.56 -1.26
CA LEU A 100 24.98 -8.62 -0.89
C LEU A 100 24.52 -7.51 0.06
N ILE A 101 23.22 -7.42 0.32
CA ILE A 101 22.69 -6.48 1.30
C ILE A 101 23.09 -6.96 2.71
N PRO A 102 23.88 -6.17 3.48
CA PRO A 102 24.04 -6.42 4.89
C PRO A 102 22.69 -6.25 5.59
N ALA A 103 22.20 -7.32 6.21
CA ALA A 103 21.15 -7.21 7.21
C ALA A 103 21.79 -6.58 8.44
N GLU A 104 21.48 -5.30 8.69
CA GLU A 104 21.84 -4.60 9.92
C GLU A 104 21.16 -5.23 11.14
#